data_AF-A0A090QBD4-F1
#
_entry.id   AF-A0A090QBD4-F1
#
_cell.length_a   1.000
_cell.length_b   1.000
_cell.length_c   1.000
_cell.angle_alpha   90.00
_cell.angle_beta   90.00
_cell.angle_gamma   90.00
#
_symmetry.space_group_name_H-M   'P 1'
#
loop_
_entity.id
_entity.type
_entity.pdbx_description
1 polymer ?
#
loop_
_entity_poly.entity_id
_entity_poly.type
_entity_poly.pdbx_seq_one_letter_code
_entity_poly.pdbx_strand_id
1 'polypeptide(L)'
;MVFVVLLSFAFAKAQTYSSKIIPNNTMLLHGFIDEYPITMYLEINGYCEYEQEFSGWYKYDNSTESIPILFYYSAYPEEDSFKIYAKYDGDFETEVDEEYACQVLNYDEVFETTAVNGVFNDLKWHKSNSNTILKTWFEGNPQEQFWELGSQEVYLTRDEQIILDLGALDFSYAYAVDVIGHKIVDDVNHLLIDISVPSKPGGNGRGMCGGGEEIYILYIRLDENDKLIYSDQAKVISCFTEIDESAFIYDAAFPEKGITRSN
;
A
#
# COMPACT_ATOMS: atom_id res chain seq x y z
N MET A 1 -28.26 -17.28 58.41
CA MET A 1 -28.76 -16.44 57.31
C MET A 1 -27.65 -15.45 56.97
N VAL A 2 -26.84 -15.67 55.94
CA VAL A 2 -27.14 -15.45 54.49
C VAL A 2 -27.28 -13.92 54.26
N PHE A 3 -26.52 -13.20 53.44
CA PHE A 3 -25.82 -13.46 52.18
C PHE A 3 -24.66 -12.43 52.08
N VAL A 4 -23.41 -12.84 51.83
CA VAL A 4 -22.37 -11.92 51.32
C VAL A 4 -22.45 -12.01 49.80
N VAL A 5 -23.02 -10.98 49.17
CA VAL A 5 -23.03 -10.84 47.72
C VAL A 5 -21.63 -10.41 47.31
N LEU A 6 -20.80 -11.38 46.95
CA LEU A 6 -19.59 -11.16 46.15
C LEU A 6 -20.07 -10.70 44.77
N LEU A 7 -20.04 -9.39 44.55
CA LEU A 7 -20.04 -8.81 43.21
C LEU A 7 -18.77 -9.25 42.50
N SER A 8 -18.86 -10.38 41.81
CA SER A 8 -17.90 -10.77 40.79
C SER A 8 -18.00 -9.74 39.66
N PHE A 9 -17.18 -8.69 39.72
CA PHE A 9 -16.85 -7.91 38.54
C PHE A 9 -16.06 -8.84 37.61
N ALA A 10 -16.78 -9.62 36.82
CA ALA A 10 -16.23 -10.17 35.60
C ALA A 10 -15.93 -8.96 34.71
N PHE A 11 -14.68 -8.52 34.72
CA PHE A 11 -14.14 -7.74 33.61
C PHE A 11 -14.25 -8.66 32.39
N ALA A 12 -15.38 -8.61 31.69
CA ALA A 12 -15.39 -8.97 30.28
C ALA A 12 -14.33 -8.05 29.66
N LYS A 13 -13.18 -8.61 29.27
CA LYS A 13 -12.32 -7.91 28.33
C LYS A 13 -13.25 -7.56 27.17
N ALA A 14 -13.43 -6.27 26.90
CA ALA A 14 -14.10 -5.86 25.69
C ALA A 14 -13.38 -6.59 24.56
N GLN A 15 -14.10 -7.46 23.87
CA GLN A 15 -13.55 -8.20 22.75
C GLN A 15 -13.27 -7.18 21.67
N THR A 16 -12.00 -6.83 21.49
CA THR A 16 -11.61 -5.75 20.59
C THR A 16 -11.24 -6.36 19.25
N TYR A 17 -12.20 -6.35 18.34
CA TYR A 17 -11.88 -6.43 16.92
C TYR A 17 -11.13 -5.15 16.53
N SER A 18 -10.07 -5.31 15.74
CA SER A 18 -9.24 -4.22 15.22
C SER A 18 -8.67 -4.63 13.88
N SER A 19 -7.80 -3.82 13.29
CA SER A 19 -7.15 -4.09 12.02
C SER A 19 -5.63 -4.11 12.17
N LYS A 20 -4.98 -4.77 11.22
CA LYS A 20 -3.53 -4.76 11.07
C LYS A 20 -3.20 -4.63 9.60
N ILE A 21 -2.50 -3.56 9.25
CA ILE A 21 -1.95 -3.34 7.92
C ILE A 21 -0.46 -3.66 7.99
N ILE A 22 0.01 -4.61 7.20
CA ILE A 22 1.42 -4.99 7.08
C ILE A 22 1.90 -4.49 5.72
N PRO A 23 2.65 -3.37 5.69
CA PRO A 23 3.11 -2.83 4.42
C PRO A 23 4.38 -3.52 3.94
N ASN A 24 4.45 -3.82 2.64
CA ASN A 24 5.65 -4.29 1.96
C ASN A 24 6.51 -3.11 1.51
N ASN A 25 7.14 -2.44 2.48
CA ASN A 25 7.83 -1.18 2.22
C ASN A 25 9.27 -1.32 1.77
N THR A 26 9.84 -2.52 1.79
CA THR A 26 11.27 -2.74 1.59
C THR A 26 11.55 -3.90 0.66
N MET A 27 12.62 -3.80 -0.12
CA MET A 27 13.03 -4.86 -1.04
C MET A 27 14.53 -4.94 -1.17
N LEU A 28 14.99 -6.16 -1.50
CA LEU A 28 16.37 -6.41 -1.86
C LEU A 28 16.40 -6.99 -3.28
N LEU A 29 17.10 -6.30 -4.17
CA LEU A 29 17.36 -6.73 -5.54
C LEU A 29 18.81 -7.17 -5.67
N HIS A 30 19.03 -8.28 -6.36
CA HIS A 30 20.37 -8.74 -6.74
C HIS A 30 20.51 -8.61 -8.25
N GLY A 31 21.69 -8.24 -8.74
CA GLY A 31 21.89 -7.99 -10.15
C GLY A 31 23.35 -7.79 -10.51
N PHE A 32 23.58 -7.28 -11.71
CA PHE A 32 24.91 -7.04 -12.23
C PHE A 32 24.95 -5.73 -13.02
N ILE A 33 26.04 -4.98 -12.84
CA ILE A 33 26.48 -3.93 -13.76
C ILE A 33 27.59 -4.56 -14.60
N ASP A 34 27.31 -4.86 -15.86
CA ASP A 34 28.16 -5.67 -16.73
C ASP A 34 28.53 -7.02 -16.09
N GLU A 35 29.78 -7.21 -15.68
CA GLU A 35 30.26 -8.41 -14.97
C GLU A 35 30.28 -8.26 -13.43
N TYR A 36 29.98 -7.07 -12.91
CA TYR A 36 30.14 -6.74 -11.49
C TYR A 36 28.82 -6.99 -10.74
N PRO A 37 28.77 -7.96 -9.81
CA PRO A 37 27.58 -8.24 -9.03
C PRO A 37 27.26 -7.09 -8.08
N ILE A 38 25.98 -6.74 -7.99
CA ILE A 38 25.46 -5.69 -7.13
C ILE A 38 24.26 -6.19 -6.33
N THR A 39 24.10 -5.59 -5.16
CA THR A 39 22.91 -5.72 -4.31
C THR A 39 22.33 -4.33 -4.08
N MET A 40 21.02 -4.19 -4.21
CA MET A 40 20.28 -2.95 -4.02
C MET A 40 19.16 -3.13 -3.01
N TYR A 41 19.18 -2.32 -1.95
CA TYR A 41 18.11 -2.21 -0.97
C TYR A 41 17.24 -1.00 -1.30
N LEU A 42 15.94 -1.21 -1.30
CA LEU A 42 14.92 -0.23 -1.63
C LEU A 42 13.96 -0.08 -0.46
N GLU A 43 13.52 1.14 -0.21
CA GLU A 43 12.50 1.48 0.77
C GLU A 43 11.57 2.56 0.20
N ILE A 44 10.25 2.37 0.34
CA ILE A 44 9.27 3.39 -0.01
C ILE A 44 9.25 4.48 1.07
N ASN A 45 9.46 5.72 0.65
CA ASN A 45 9.46 6.89 1.54
C ASN A 45 8.09 7.57 1.59
N GLY A 46 7.28 7.40 0.54
CA GLY A 46 6.00 8.08 0.39
C GLY A 46 5.73 8.46 -1.06
N TYR A 47 5.22 9.67 -1.26
CA TYR A 47 4.85 10.20 -2.57
C TYR A 47 5.44 11.59 -2.77
N CYS A 48 5.88 11.85 -4.00
CA CYS A 48 6.15 13.18 -4.51
C CYS A 48 5.12 13.44 -5.61
N GLU A 49 4.18 14.37 -5.35
CA GLU A 49 2.98 14.56 -6.18
C GLU A 49 2.25 13.24 -6.45
N TYR A 50 2.28 12.74 -7.69
CA TYR A 50 1.62 11.51 -8.12
C TYR A 50 2.58 10.31 -8.26
N GLU A 51 3.88 10.52 -8.03
CA GLU A 51 4.91 9.50 -8.16
C GLU A 51 5.29 8.93 -6.78
N GLN A 52 5.49 7.62 -6.73
CA GLN A 52 6.00 6.98 -5.52
C GLN A 52 7.48 7.30 -5.36
N GLU A 53 7.87 7.76 -4.17
CA GLU A 53 9.26 8.04 -3.84
C GLU A 53 9.90 6.84 -3.15
N PHE A 54 11.06 6.44 -3.66
CA PHE A 54 11.86 5.36 -3.10
C PHE A 54 13.28 5.83 -2.81
N SER A 55 13.82 5.39 -1.68
CA SER A 55 15.23 5.57 -1.35
C SER A 55 15.88 4.26 -0.93
N GLY A 56 17.18 4.31 -0.65
CA GLY A 56 17.90 3.18 -0.09
C GLY A 56 19.36 3.25 -0.43
N TRP A 57 19.94 2.11 -0.78
CA TRP A 57 21.33 2.04 -1.22
C TRP A 57 21.56 0.90 -2.19
N TYR A 58 22.59 1.01 -3.01
CA TYR A 58 23.14 -0.13 -3.73
C TYR A 58 24.62 -0.28 -3.41
N LYS A 59 25.16 -1.48 -3.58
CA LYS A 59 26.60 -1.74 -3.44
C LYS A 59 27.04 -2.83 -4.39
N TYR A 60 28.32 -2.82 -4.72
CA TYR A 60 28.98 -4.00 -5.29
C TYR A 60 29.13 -5.07 -4.22
N ASP A 61 28.88 -6.34 -4.56
CA ASP A 61 28.87 -7.42 -3.57
C ASP A 61 30.24 -7.66 -2.92
N ASN A 62 31.32 -7.30 -3.61
CA ASN A 62 32.69 -7.35 -3.10
C ASN A 62 33.10 -6.09 -2.31
N SER A 63 32.22 -5.09 -2.21
CA SER A 63 32.46 -3.84 -1.50
C SER A 63 31.70 -3.81 -0.17
N THR A 64 32.29 -3.14 0.82
CA THR A 64 31.61 -2.78 2.07
C THR A 64 30.93 -1.42 2.00
N GLU A 65 31.18 -0.66 0.94
CA GLU A 65 30.65 0.68 0.74
C GLU A 65 29.27 0.60 0.08
N SER A 66 28.28 1.23 0.71
CA SER A 66 26.93 1.40 0.17
C SER A 66 26.79 2.79 -0.41
N ILE A 67 26.19 2.88 -1.58
CA ILE A 67 25.98 4.12 -2.33
C ILE A 67 24.48 4.46 -2.24
N PRO A 68 24.12 5.59 -1.62
CA PRO A 68 22.75 6.06 -1.54
C PRO A 68 22.06 6.15 -2.91
N ILE A 69 20.78 5.81 -2.92
CA ILE A 69 19.92 5.94 -4.10
C ILE A 69 18.61 6.66 -3.80
N LEU A 70 18.06 7.32 -4.82
CA LEU A 70 16.75 7.97 -4.81
C LEU A 70 16.11 7.83 -6.19
N PHE A 71 14.81 7.56 -6.23
CA PHE A 71 14.04 7.61 -7.47
C PHE A 71 12.55 7.77 -7.25
N TYR A 72 11.89 8.14 -8.34
CA TYR A 72 10.46 8.28 -8.43
C TYR A 72 9.92 7.25 -9.42
N TYR A 73 8.80 6.62 -9.07
CA TYR A 73 8.11 5.68 -9.93
C TYR A 73 6.70 6.18 -10.23
N SER A 74 6.43 6.42 -11.51
CA SER A 74 5.11 6.77 -12.00
C SER A 74 4.14 5.59 -11.86
N ALA A 75 2.91 5.89 -11.43
CA ALA A 75 1.81 4.93 -11.47
C ALA A 75 1.36 4.59 -12.91
N TYR A 76 1.85 5.33 -13.90
CA TYR A 76 1.60 5.14 -15.32
C TYR A 76 2.95 5.00 -16.05
N PRO A 77 3.72 3.93 -15.81
CA PRO A 77 5.07 3.78 -16.35
C PRO A 77 5.10 3.53 -17.87
N GLU A 78 3.96 3.63 -18.55
CA GLU A 78 3.84 3.36 -19.97
C GLU A 78 4.40 4.56 -20.75
N GLU A 79 5.57 4.36 -21.37
CA GLU A 79 6.34 5.33 -22.15
C GLU A 79 7.26 6.29 -21.37
N ASP A 80 7.28 6.21 -20.04
CA ASP A 80 8.20 7.00 -19.21
C ASP A 80 9.59 6.35 -19.07
N SER A 81 10.62 7.21 -18.93
CA SER A 81 11.96 6.75 -18.57
C SER A 81 12.00 6.43 -17.09
N PHE A 82 12.33 5.19 -16.73
CA PHE A 82 12.60 4.82 -15.35
C PHE A 82 14.06 5.06 -15.02
N LYS A 83 14.31 5.79 -13.93
CA LYS A 83 15.65 6.20 -13.53
C LYS A 83 15.87 5.99 -12.04
N ILE A 84 16.95 5.29 -11.68
CA ILE A 84 17.44 5.19 -10.30
C ILE A 84 18.71 6.02 -10.18
N TYR A 85 18.67 7.06 -9.37
CA TYR A 85 19.82 7.96 -9.18
C TYR A 85 20.66 7.51 -8.00
N ALA A 86 21.97 7.57 -8.15
CA ALA A 86 22.94 7.23 -7.13
C ALA A 86 23.89 8.42 -6.88
N LYS A 87 24.26 8.60 -5.61
CA LYS A 87 25.10 9.71 -5.16
C LYS A 87 26.06 9.25 -4.08
N TYR A 88 27.34 9.58 -4.22
CA TYR A 88 28.36 9.16 -3.26
C TYR A 88 28.42 10.09 -2.04
N ASP A 89 28.28 11.40 -2.26
CA ASP A 89 28.51 12.43 -1.24
C ASP A 89 27.42 13.52 -1.28
N GLY A 90 26.92 13.90 -0.10
CA GLY A 90 25.92 14.97 0.06
C GLY A 90 24.48 14.50 -0.15
N ASP A 91 23.54 15.42 0.00
CA ASP A 91 22.11 15.14 -0.15
C ASP A 91 21.66 15.26 -1.61
N PHE A 92 20.60 14.53 -1.97
CA PHE A 92 19.92 14.73 -3.24
C PHE A 92 19.21 16.09 -3.25
N GLU A 93 19.39 16.84 -4.34
CA GLU A 93 18.61 18.03 -4.67
C GLU A 93 17.50 17.61 -5.62
N THR A 94 16.26 17.95 -5.27
CA THR A 94 15.08 17.56 -6.03
C THR A 94 14.19 18.77 -6.32
N GLU A 95 13.44 18.69 -7.41
CA GLU A 95 12.42 19.68 -7.75
C GLU A 95 11.18 19.01 -8.33
N VAL A 96 10.07 19.72 -8.27
CA VAL A 96 8.84 19.39 -8.99
C VAL A 96 8.74 20.36 -10.15
N ASP A 97 8.68 19.85 -11.37
CA ASP A 97 8.63 20.68 -12.57
C ASP A 97 7.22 21.23 -12.85
N GLU A 98 7.08 21.99 -13.95
CA GLU A 98 5.80 22.57 -14.37
C GLU A 98 4.74 21.52 -14.76
N GLU A 99 5.17 20.28 -15.02
CA GLU A 99 4.32 19.13 -15.37
C GLU A 99 3.98 18.25 -14.14
N TYR A 100 4.41 18.66 -12.94
CA TYR A 100 4.27 17.91 -11.69
C TYR A 100 5.09 16.61 -11.65
N ALA A 101 6.15 16.51 -12.45
CA ALA A 101 7.08 15.40 -12.39
C ALA A 101 8.20 15.69 -11.37
N CYS A 102 8.55 14.68 -10.59
CA CYS A 102 9.57 14.80 -9.56
C CYS A 102 10.95 14.45 -10.14
N GLN A 103 11.86 15.40 -10.07
CA GLN A 103 13.17 15.30 -10.70
C GLN A 103 14.30 15.35 -9.68
N VAL A 104 15.33 14.56 -9.91
CA VAL A 104 16.60 14.62 -9.18
C VAL A 104 17.58 15.47 -9.97
N LEU A 105 18.00 16.59 -9.41
CA LEU A 105 18.83 17.59 -10.05
C LEU A 105 20.32 17.25 -10.01
N ASN A 106 20.76 16.49 -9.01
CA ASN A 106 22.16 16.18 -8.81
C ASN A 106 22.39 14.68 -8.49
N TYR A 107 23.25 14.05 -9.28
CA TYR A 107 23.60 12.64 -9.11
C TYR A 107 24.97 12.34 -9.71
N ASP A 108 25.63 11.31 -9.17
CA ASP A 108 26.92 10.84 -9.67
C ASP A 108 26.75 9.72 -10.70
N GLU A 109 25.69 8.94 -10.53
CA GLU A 109 25.36 7.76 -11.31
C GLU A 109 23.87 7.65 -11.53
N VAL A 110 23.49 7.00 -12.63
CA VAL A 110 22.10 6.71 -12.92
C VAL A 110 21.98 5.33 -13.54
N PHE A 111 20.97 4.59 -13.08
CA PHE A 111 20.44 3.44 -13.78
C PHE A 111 19.23 3.91 -14.57
N GLU A 112 19.20 3.70 -15.89
CA GLU A 112 18.10 4.16 -16.73
C GLU A 112 17.62 3.09 -17.70
N THR A 113 16.31 3.07 -17.95
CA THR A 113 15.67 2.28 -18.98
C THR A 113 14.47 3.05 -19.50
N THR A 114 14.01 2.69 -20.70
CA THR A 114 12.67 3.06 -21.17
C THR A 114 11.74 1.89 -20.89
N ALA A 115 10.59 2.15 -20.30
CA ALA A 115 9.56 1.15 -20.12
C ALA A 115 8.73 1.03 -21.42
N VAL A 116 8.72 -0.15 -22.03
CA VAL A 116 7.84 -0.44 -23.17
C VAL A 116 6.68 -1.28 -22.67
N ASN A 117 5.47 -0.73 -22.70
CA ASN A 117 4.28 -1.31 -22.06
C ASN A 117 4.52 -1.63 -20.56
N GLY A 118 5.20 -0.72 -19.85
CA GLY A 118 5.56 -0.90 -18.44
C GLY A 118 6.77 -1.82 -18.19
N VAL A 119 7.31 -2.50 -19.20
CA VAL A 119 8.39 -3.49 -19.04
C VAL A 119 9.79 -2.87 -19.22
N PHE A 120 10.65 -3.09 -18.23
CA PHE A 120 12.05 -2.68 -18.22
C PHE A 120 12.95 -3.70 -18.94
N ASN A 121 13.14 -3.53 -20.25
CA ASN A 121 13.85 -4.53 -21.06
C ASN A 121 15.35 -4.25 -21.25
N ASP A 122 15.84 -3.04 -20.97
CA ASP A 122 17.22 -2.63 -21.28
C ASP A 122 17.78 -1.63 -20.25
N LEU A 123 17.86 -2.07 -18.98
CA LEU A 123 18.47 -1.26 -17.93
C LEU A 123 19.96 -1.02 -18.22
N LYS A 124 20.36 0.25 -18.12
CA LYS A 124 21.73 0.72 -18.35
C LYS A 124 22.20 1.46 -17.13
N TRP A 125 23.49 1.42 -16.88
CA TRP A 125 24.13 2.23 -15.85
C TRP A 125 25.19 3.11 -16.50
N HIS A 126 25.30 4.36 -16.04
CA HIS A 126 26.40 5.23 -16.38
C HIS A 126 26.61 6.32 -15.32
N LYS A 127 27.81 6.92 -15.34
CA LYS A 127 28.13 8.11 -14.53
C LYS A 127 27.63 9.37 -15.23
N SER A 128 27.22 10.38 -14.46
CA SER A 128 26.77 11.68 -15.00
C SER A 128 27.83 12.36 -15.88
N ASN A 129 29.11 12.16 -15.56
CA ASN A 129 30.26 12.76 -16.26
C ASN A 129 31.00 11.79 -17.21
N SER A 130 30.38 10.68 -17.62
CA SER A 130 31.03 9.66 -18.46
C SER A 130 30.19 9.26 -19.66
N ASN A 131 30.87 8.94 -20.77
CA ASN A 131 30.24 8.34 -21.96
C ASN A 131 30.20 6.80 -21.88
N THR A 132 30.75 6.21 -20.82
CA THR A 132 30.70 4.75 -20.63
C THR A 132 29.32 4.35 -20.15
N ILE A 133 28.66 3.51 -20.95
CA ILE A 133 27.36 2.92 -20.63
C ILE A 133 27.57 1.43 -20.45
N LEU A 134 27.16 0.90 -19.29
CA LEU A 134 27.24 -0.51 -18.97
C LEU A 134 25.83 -1.11 -18.94
N LYS A 135 25.71 -2.35 -19.41
CA LYS A 135 24.45 -3.09 -19.33
C LYS A 135 24.19 -3.45 -17.87
N THR A 136 22.95 -3.26 -17.41
CA THR A 136 22.54 -3.67 -16.07
C THR A 136 21.35 -4.62 -16.16
N TRP A 137 21.28 -5.57 -15.24
CA TRP A 137 20.09 -6.40 -15.07
C TRP A 137 19.99 -6.85 -13.60
N PHE A 138 18.77 -7.11 -13.15
CA PHE A 138 18.50 -7.71 -11.85
C PHE A 138 17.91 -9.11 -12.02
N GLU A 139 18.12 -9.97 -11.04
CA GLU A 139 17.53 -11.30 -10.98
C GLU A 139 16.01 -11.21 -10.81
N GLY A 140 15.27 -11.96 -11.64
CA GLY A 140 13.80 -11.93 -11.66
C GLY A 140 13.25 -10.89 -12.63
N ASN A 141 11.97 -10.54 -12.46
CA ASN A 141 11.33 -9.44 -13.17
C ASN A 141 11.27 -8.22 -12.23
N PRO A 142 12.15 -7.22 -12.41
CA PRO A 142 12.19 -6.08 -11.52
C PRO A 142 10.87 -5.30 -11.52
N GLN A 143 10.18 -5.26 -12.66
CA GLN A 143 8.88 -4.60 -12.75
C GLN A 143 7.85 -5.21 -11.79
N GLU A 144 7.68 -6.54 -11.83
CA GLU A 144 6.77 -7.25 -10.91
C GLU A 144 7.16 -6.97 -9.46
N GLN A 145 8.47 -6.96 -9.19
CA GLN A 145 8.99 -6.65 -7.86
C GLN A 145 8.69 -5.21 -7.44
N PHE A 146 8.93 -4.19 -8.29
CA PHE A 146 8.58 -2.80 -7.99
C PHE A 146 7.08 -2.59 -7.81
N TRP A 147 6.24 -3.35 -8.54
CA TRP A 147 4.78 -3.31 -8.36
C TRP A 147 4.34 -3.90 -7.03
N GLU A 148 5.06 -4.91 -6.53
CA GLU A 148 4.84 -5.47 -5.20
C GLU A 148 5.41 -4.57 -4.09
N LEU A 149 6.31 -3.63 -4.40
CA LEU A 149 6.79 -2.66 -3.42
C LEU A 149 5.72 -1.61 -3.12
N GLY A 150 5.43 -1.41 -1.84
CA GLY A 150 4.29 -0.62 -1.39
C GLY A 150 2.96 -1.39 -1.44
N SER A 151 2.95 -2.66 -1.84
CA SER A 151 1.79 -3.53 -1.59
C SER A 151 1.56 -3.69 -0.09
N GLN A 152 0.34 -4.04 0.31
CA GLN A 152 -0.03 -4.14 1.72
C GLN A 152 -0.83 -5.41 1.93
N GLU A 153 -0.61 -6.05 3.08
CA GLU A 153 -1.52 -7.07 3.56
C GLU A 153 -2.44 -6.43 4.61
N VAL A 154 -3.75 -6.53 4.40
CA VAL A 154 -4.76 -5.90 5.25
C VAL A 154 -5.53 -6.98 5.97
N TYR A 155 -5.45 -7.00 7.30
CA TYR A 155 -6.05 -8.03 8.13
C TYR A 155 -7.03 -7.46 9.14
N LEU A 156 -8.11 -8.21 9.38
CA LEU A 156 -8.90 -8.09 10.58
C LEU A 156 -8.24 -8.91 11.70
N THR A 157 -8.17 -8.32 12.88
CA THR A 157 -7.63 -8.97 14.07
C THR A 157 -8.64 -9.01 15.19
N ARG A 158 -8.49 -10.00 16.08
CA ARG A 158 -9.20 -10.09 17.36
C ARG A 158 -8.18 -10.39 18.44
N ASP A 159 -8.08 -9.51 19.43
CA ASP A 159 -7.05 -9.61 20.47
C ASP A 159 -5.63 -9.79 19.87
N GLU A 160 -5.31 -8.98 18.86
CA GLU A 160 -4.04 -8.98 18.10
C GLU A 160 -3.78 -10.20 17.21
N GLN A 161 -4.65 -11.21 17.22
CA GLN A 161 -4.54 -12.37 16.33
C GLN A 161 -5.22 -12.09 15.01
N ILE A 162 -4.54 -12.37 13.90
CA ILE A 162 -5.12 -12.31 12.55
C ILE A 162 -6.21 -13.37 12.44
N ILE A 163 -7.41 -12.95 12.06
CA ILE A 163 -8.57 -13.84 11.92
C ILE A 163 -9.14 -13.83 10.49
N LEU A 164 -8.94 -12.76 9.73
CA LEU A 164 -9.43 -12.65 8.37
C LEU A 164 -8.50 -11.78 7.52
N ASP A 165 -8.20 -12.26 6.32
CA ASP A 165 -7.56 -11.49 5.25
C ASP A 165 -8.62 -10.64 4.55
N LEU A 166 -8.54 -9.32 4.74
CA LEU A 166 -9.44 -8.35 4.09
C LEU A 166 -9.02 -8.12 2.62
N GLY A 167 -7.77 -8.40 2.26
CA GLY A 167 -7.30 -8.39 0.88
C GLY A 167 -8.07 -9.38 0.00
N ALA A 168 -8.43 -10.54 0.55
CA ALA A 168 -9.29 -11.53 -0.11
C ALA A 168 -10.74 -11.05 -0.32
N LEU A 169 -11.13 -9.91 0.25
CA LEU A 169 -12.43 -9.25 0.10
C LEU A 169 -12.33 -7.96 -0.75
N ASP A 170 -11.36 -7.90 -1.66
CA ASP A 170 -11.07 -6.76 -2.54
C ASP A 170 -10.43 -5.53 -1.85
N PHE A 171 -9.98 -5.65 -0.59
CA PHE A 171 -9.29 -4.59 0.16
C PHE A 171 -7.80 -4.87 0.33
N SER A 172 -7.10 -5.20 -0.76
CA SER A 172 -5.66 -5.52 -0.75
C SER A 172 -4.76 -4.30 -0.54
N TYR A 173 -5.34 -3.12 -0.37
CA TYR A 173 -4.64 -1.88 -0.06
C TYR A 173 -5.62 -0.94 0.64
N ALA A 174 -5.33 -0.54 1.88
CA ALA A 174 -6.20 0.32 2.67
C ALA A 174 -5.37 1.29 3.52
N TYR A 175 -5.76 2.56 3.56
CA TYR A 175 -5.15 3.56 4.44
C TYR A 175 -5.63 3.45 5.88
N ALA A 176 -6.91 3.14 6.05
CA ALA A 176 -7.55 2.99 7.33
C ALA A 176 -8.58 1.87 7.28
N VAL A 177 -8.67 1.12 8.38
CA VAL A 177 -9.64 0.06 8.58
C VAL A 177 -10.12 0.15 10.02
N ASP A 178 -11.34 0.66 10.20
CA ASP A 178 -11.91 0.94 11.51
C ASP A 178 -13.16 0.09 11.74
N VAL A 179 -13.17 -0.68 12.83
CA VAL A 179 -14.37 -1.42 13.25
C VAL A 179 -15.31 -0.44 13.94
N ILE A 180 -16.34 0.01 13.22
CA ILE A 180 -17.28 1.04 13.70
C ILE A 180 -18.50 0.45 14.42
N GLY A 181 -18.77 -0.84 14.25
CA GLY A 181 -19.87 -1.53 14.94
C GLY A 181 -19.59 -3.01 15.13
N HIS A 182 -19.89 -3.53 16.33
CA HIS A 182 -19.80 -4.96 16.65
C HIS A 182 -20.99 -5.39 17.52
N LYS A 183 -21.60 -6.53 17.18
CA LYS A 183 -22.60 -7.19 18.03
C LYS A 183 -22.63 -8.70 17.79
N ILE A 184 -22.89 -9.45 18.84
CA ILE A 184 -23.12 -10.89 18.76
C ILE A 184 -24.63 -11.16 18.79
N VAL A 185 -25.15 -11.91 17.82
CA VAL A 185 -26.56 -12.35 17.75
C VAL A 185 -26.56 -13.82 17.35
N ASP A 186 -27.20 -14.67 18.16
CA ASP A 186 -27.30 -16.12 17.92
C ASP A 186 -25.95 -16.78 17.56
N ASP A 187 -24.92 -16.50 18.37
CA ASP A 187 -23.54 -17.00 18.21
C ASP A 187 -22.81 -16.57 16.91
N VAL A 188 -23.37 -15.59 16.20
CA VAL A 188 -22.75 -14.96 15.03
C VAL A 188 -22.22 -13.58 15.42
N ASN A 189 -20.95 -13.32 15.09
CA ASN A 189 -20.34 -12.00 15.21
C ASN A 189 -20.72 -11.16 13.99
N HIS A 190 -21.39 -10.04 14.22
CA HIS A 190 -21.73 -9.04 13.21
C HIS A 190 -20.80 -7.85 13.35
N LEU A 191 -20.09 -7.50 12.28
CA LEU A 191 -19.14 -6.39 12.26
C LEU A 191 -19.44 -5.46 11.10
N LEU A 192 -19.46 -4.16 11.39
CA LEU A 192 -19.42 -3.09 10.41
C LEU A 192 -18.04 -2.43 10.48
N ILE A 193 -17.40 -2.32 9.32
CA ILE A 193 -16.03 -1.87 9.17
C ILE A 193 -16.01 -0.75 8.15
N ASP A 194 -15.48 0.40 8.54
CA ASP A 194 -15.15 1.49 7.62
C ASP A 194 -13.76 1.25 7.04
N ILE A 195 -13.64 1.27 5.72
CA ILE A 195 -12.38 1.03 5.01
C ILE A 195 -12.14 2.18 4.03
N SER A 196 -11.09 2.94 4.30
CA SER A 196 -10.56 3.94 3.37
C SER A 196 -9.51 3.31 2.48
N VAL A 197 -9.70 3.41 1.17
CA VAL A 197 -8.71 3.00 0.18
C VAL A 197 -8.34 4.20 -0.70
N PRO A 198 -7.14 4.25 -1.28
CA PRO A 198 -6.88 5.23 -2.31
C PRO A 198 -7.83 5.01 -3.49
N SER A 199 -8.28 6.12 -4.05
CA SER A 199 -8.73 6.20 -5.43
C SER A 199 -7.63 5.61 -6.31
N LYS A 200 -7.77 4.35 -6.74
CA LYS A 200 -6.73 3.59 -7.45
C LYS A 200 -6.03 4.48 -8.50
N PRO A 201 -4.70 4.64 -8.43
CA PRO A 201 -3.90 5.07 -9.58
C PRO A 201 -4.21 4.12 -10.75
N GLY A 202 -4.56 4.65 -11.91
CA GLY A 202 -5.04 3.86 -13.06
C GLY A 202 -6.53 3.97 -13.39
N GLY A 203 -7.35 4.59 -12.52
CA GLY A 203 -8.72 5.00 -12.82
C GLY A 203 -8.76 6.36 -13.53
N ASN A 204 -9.70 6.56 -14.46
CA ASN A 204 -9.82 7.83 -15.20
C ASN A 204 -10.13 9.02 -14.26
N GLY A 205 -9.10 9.75 -13.85
CA GLY A 205 -9.22 11.14 -13.39
C GLY A 205 -8.33 11.54 -12.23
N ARG A 206 -8.18 12.85 -12.06
CA ARG A 206 -7.89 13.47 -10.75
C ARG A 206 -9.24 13.59 -10.06
N GLY A 207 -9.44 12.86 -8.96
CA GLY A 207 -10.69 12.90 -8.20
C GLY A 207 -11.04 14.34 -7.75
N MET A 208 -12.32 14.59 -7.47
CA MET A 208 -12.85 15.90 -7.07
C MET A 208 -12.39 16.37 -5.69
N CYS A 209 -11.90 15.48 -4.85
CA CYS A 209 -11.34 15.81 -3.55
C CYS A 209 -9.82 15.61 -3.64
N GLY A 210 -9.04 16.64 -3.31
CA GLY A 210 -7.57 16.67 -3.49
C GLY A 210 -6.77 15.61 -2.72
N GLY A 211 -7.43 14.64 -2.07
CA GLY A 211 -6.82 13.49 -1.39
C GLY A 211 -6.99 12.14 -2.10
N GLY A 212 -7.83 12.04 -3.16
CA GLY A 212 -7.99 10.78 -3.91
C GLY A 212 -8.31 9.57 -3.03
N GLU A 213 -9.38 9.64 -2.24
CA GLU A 213 -9.78 8.62 -1.28
C GLU A 213 -11.18 8.07 -1.61
N GLU A 214 -11.33 6.75 -1.55
CA GLU A 214 -12.60 6.05 -1.67
C GLU A 214 -12.91 5.39 -0.33
N ILE A 215 -14.09 5.64 0.22
CA ILE A 215 -14.49 5.11 1.53
C ILE A 215 -15.58 4.07 1.33
N TYR A 216 -15.41 2.91 1.94
CA TYR A 216 -16.31 1.78 1.86
C TYR A 216 -16.80 1.38 3.23
N ILE A 217 -18.07 0.97 3.29
CA ILE A 217 -18.59 0.22 4.42
C ILE A 217 -18.57 -1.27 4.06
N LEU A 218 -17.87 -2.06 4.87
CA LEU A 218 -17.81 -3.50 4.79
C LEU A 218 -18.60 -4.09 5.97
N TYR A 219 -19.57 -4.94 5.66
CA TYR A 219 -20.30 -5.75 6.62
C TYR A 219 -19.82 -7.19 6.54
N ILE A 220 -19.44 -7.78 7.68
CA ILE A 220 -19.06 -9.20 7.76
C ILE A 220 -19.80 -9.91 8.87
N ARG A 221 -20.05 -11.21 8.65
CA ARG A 221 -20.53 -12.15 9.65
C ARG A 221 -19.51 -13.25 9.85
N LEU A 222 -19.09 -13.45 11.09
CA LEU A 222 -18.18 -14.52 11.48
C LEU A 222 -18.88 -15.50 12.41
N ASP A 223 -18.54 -16.79 12.30
CA ASP A 223 -19.01 -17.80 13.26
C ASP A 223 -18.27 -17.68 14.62
N GLU A 224 -18.61 -18.56 15.56
CA GLU A 224 -17.97 -18.62 16.88
C GLU A 224 -16.45 -18.88 16.83
N ASN A 225 -15.94 -19.40 15.70
CA ASN A 225 -14.53 -19.70 15.45
C ASN A 225 -13.87 -18.64 14.55
N ASP A 226 -14.50 -17.46 14.40
CA ASP A 226 -14.09 -16.34 13.55
C ASP A 226 -13.98 -16.67 12.05
N LYS A 227 -14.65 -17.73 11.58
CA LYS A 227 -14.68 -18.03 10.15
C LYS A 227 -15.71 -17.16 9.46
N LEU A 228 -15.33 -16.62 8.32
CA LEU A 228 -16.23 -15.83 7.48
C LEU A 228 -17.40 -16.68 6.99
N ILE A 229 -18.61 -16.27 7.37
CA ILE A 229 -19.87 -16.83 6.88
C ILE A 229 -20.36 -16.02 5.68
N TYR A 230 -20.20 -14.70 5.74
CA TYR A 230 -20.77 -13.77 4.77
C TYR A 230 -20.07 -12.42 4.83
N SER A 231 -19.93 -11.79 3.67
CA SER A 231 -19.50 -10.40 3.52
C SER A 231 -20.44 -9.66 2.56
N ASP A 232 -20.57 -8.35 2.78
CA ASP A 232 -21.21 -7.42 1.86
C ASP A 232 -20.53 -6.06 1.96
N GLN A 233 -20.46 -5.31 0.86
CA GLN A 233 -19.81 -4.00 0.84
C GLN A 233 -20.57 -2.97 0.02
N ALA A 234 -20.46 -1.71 0.41
CA ALA A 234 -20.95 -0.58 -0.34
C ALA A 234 -19.94 0.57 -0.29
N LYS A 235 -19.79 1.27 -1.41
CA LYS A 235 -18.98 2.49 -1.45
C LYS A 235 -19.80 3.65 -0.90
N VAL A 236 -19.27 4.36 0.08
CA VAL A 236 -19.92 5.47 0.79
C VAL A 236 -19.46 6.82 0.27
N ILE A 237 -18.16 6.96 0.01
CA ILE A 237 -17.59 8.18 -0.57
C ILE A 237 -16.71 7.78 -1.75
N SER A 238 -16.82 8.54 -2.83
CA SER A 238 -16.00 8.42 -4.02
C SER A 238 -15.51 9.79 -4.42
N CYS A 239 -14.23 9.88 -4.75
CA CYS A 239 -13.68 11.09 -5.33
C CYS A 239 -13.97 11.17 -6.84
N PHE A 240 -14.44 10.10 -7.48
CA PHE A 240 -14.63 10.02 -8.93
C PHE A 240 -16.08 10.06 -9.39
N THR A 241 -16.99 9.63 -8.55
CA THR A 241 -18.39 9.41 -8.90
C THR A 241 -19.24 10.00 -7.81
N GLU A 242 -20.20 10.85 -8.19
CA GLU A 242 -21.25 11.23 -7.25
C GLU A 242 -22.00 9.96 -6.83
N ILE A 243 -22.01 9.70 -5.52
CA ILE A 243 -22.75 8.58 -4.95
C ILE A 243 -24.08 9.14 -4.46
N ASP A 244 -25.17 8.54 -4.94
CA ASP A 244 -26.50 8.85 -4.43
C ASP A 244 -26.58 8.37 -2.96
N GLU A 245 -26.68 9.32 -2.03
CA GLU A 245 -26.80 9.07 -0.59
C GLU A 245 -27.99 8.15 -0.24
N SER A 246 -28.98 8.02 -1.12
CA SER A 246 -30.15 7.17 -0.93
C SER A 246 -29.96 5.70 -1.36
N ALA A 247 -28.82 5.35 -1.99
CA ALA A 247 -28.61 4.03 -2.58
C ALA A 247 -28.52 2.90 -1.54
N PHE A 248 -28.08 3.18 -0.32
CA PHE A 248 -28.01 2.19 0.75
C PHE A 248 -27.99 2.85 2.14
N ILE A 249 -28.31 2.06 3.16
CA ILE A 249 -28.30 2.46 4.57
C ILE A 249 -27.59 1.40 5.42
N TYR A 250 -26.93 1.85 6.48
CA TYR A 250 -26.36 1.02 7.54
C TYR A 250 -26.48 1.75 8.89
N ASP A 251 -26.33 1.02 9.99
CA ASP A 251 -26.45 1.57 11.34
C ASP A 251 -25.38 0.95 12.26
N ALA A 252 -24.34 1.72 12.57
CA ALA A 252 -23.23 1.27 13.40
C ALA A 252 -23.65 0.85 14.82
N ALA A 253 -24.77 1.38 15.34
CA ALA A 253 -25.31 0.98 16.64
C ALA A 253 -26.08 -0.35 16.58
N PHE A 254 -26.48 -0.78 15.38
CA PHE A 254 -27.18 -2.03 15.12
C PHE A 254 -26.55 -2.78 13.93
N PRO A 255 -25.27 -3.19 14.06
CA PRO A 255 -24.50 -3.79 12.97
C PRO A 255 -25.11 -5.11 12.46
N GLU A 256 -25.92 -5.79 13.27
CA GLU A 256 -26.62 -7.01 12.89
C GLU A 256 -27.61 -6.82 11.72
N LYS A 257 -28.03 -5.58 11.45
CA LYS A 257 -28.90 -5.25 10.31
C LYS A 257 -28.15 -5.24 8.98
N GLY A 258 -26.82 -5.23 9.00
CA GLY A 258 -25.98 -5.19 7.80
C GLY A 258 -26.22 -3.96 6.93
N ILE A 259 -25.92 -4.11 5.63
CA ILE A 259 -26.15 -3.08 4.61
C ILE A 259 -27.49 -3.36 3.94
N THR A 260 -28.38 -2.37 3.91
CA THR A 260 -29.65 -2.45 3.18
C THR A 260 -29.60 -1.53 1.97
N ARG A 261 -29.83 -2.06 0.77
CA ARG A 261 -29.87 -1.28 -0.47
C ARG A 261 -31.30 -0.85 -0.78
N SER A 262 -31.49 0.41 -1.16
CA SER A 262 -32.76 0.91 -1.64
C SER A 262 -32.95 0.40 -3.08
N ASN A 263 -34.06 -0.29 -3.36
CA ASN A 263 -34.44 -0.67 -4.73
C ASN A 263 -35.05 0.50 -5.48
#